data_AF-A0A963G7G4-F1
#
_entry.id   AF-A0A963G7G4-F1
#
_cell.length_a   1.000
_cell.length_b   1.000
_cell.length_c   1.000
_cell.angle_alpha   90.00
_cell.angle_beta   90.00
_cell.angle_gamma   90.00
#
_symmetry.space_group_name_H-M   'P 1'
#
loop_
_entity.id
_entity.type
_entity.pdbx_description
1 polymer ?
#
loop_
_entity_poly.entity_id
_entity_poly.type
_entity_poly.pdbx_seq_one_letter_code
_entity_poly.pdbx_strand_id
1 'polypeptide(L)'
;AVHLFVFYFGILADDTPPVGLAAYAAAAISRGDPIRTGIQGFTYDIRTAILPFMFIFNTQLLMMDIAHWWELLFTVVSAVAAILLFAAATQGHFLVRNRIWETLLLLLISFSLFRPGFWMDQLYPPLKLAEAAAVMEIAEGLPESGAIRLMIEGETLEGTHTSMTVELPLGPKAPGSERLAFAGLELREQEGRMLVDNVIWNSPAQLAKIDFDWEIKAIELPLEQPAKYWMYLPTLLLLGGIVSVQQRRRSLAS
;
A
#
# COMPACT_ATOMS: atom_id res chain seq x y z
N ALA A 1 -7.24 7.23 3.29
CA ALA A 1 -7.40 5.77 3.10
C ALA A 1 -7.85 5.04 4.38
N VAL A 2 -7.13 5.13 5.51
CA VAL A 2 -7.45 4.37 6.74
C VAL A 2 -8.88 4.58 7.25
N HIS A 3 -9.39 5.82 7.25
CA HIS A 3 -10.77 6.11 7.64
C HIS A 3 -11.82 5.34 6.81
N LEU A 4 -11.66 5.29 5.48
CA LEU A 4 -12.57 4.56 4.59
C LEU A 4 -12.42 3.04 4.76
N PHE A 5 -11.20 2.57 5.02
CA PHE A 5 -10.94 1.16 5.33
C PHE A 5 -11.70 0.72 6.59
N VAL A 6 -11.55 1.46 7.69
CA VAL A 6 -12.25 1.18 8.95
C VAL A 6 -13.77 1.30 8.76
N PHE A 7 -14.24 2.31 8.03
CA PHE A 7 -15.65 2.49 7.72
C PHE A 7 -16.23 1.26 6.97
N TYR A 8 -15.53 0.77 5.94
CA TYR A 8 -16.00 -0.39 5.17
C TYR A 8 -16.03 -1.68 6.00
N PHE A 9 -14.99 -1.93 6.80
CA PHE A 9 -15.01 -3.05 7.73
C PHE A 9 -16.07 -2.91 8.82
N GLY A 10 -16.42 -1.69 9.22
CA GLY A 10 -17.55 -1.41 10.10
C GLY A 10 -18.89 -1.84 9.48
N ILE A 11 -19.08 -1.61 8.18
CA ILE A 11 -20.28 -2.08 7.45
C ILE A 11 -20.23 -3.60 7.30
N LEU A 12 -19.10 -4.17 6.87
CA LEU A 12 -18.96 -5.62 6.68
C LEU A 12 -19.13 -6.40 7.99
N ALA A 13 -18.78 -5.81 9.12
CA ALA A 13 -18.95 -6.42 10.44
C ALA A 13 -20.44 -6.71 10.75
N ASP A 14 -21.37 -5.91 10.22
CA ASP A 14 -22.81 -6.11 10.41
C ASP A 14 -23.31 -7.40 9.70
N ASP A 15 -22.62 -7.85 8.64
CA ASP A 15 -22.95 -9.09 7.93
C ASP A 15 -22.33 -10.34 8.55
N THR A 16 -21.42 -10.21 9.52
CA THR A 16 -20.74 -11.38 10.13
C THR A 16 -21.68 -12.16 11.05
N PRO A 17 -21.85 -13.48 10.88
CA PRO A 17 -22.57 -14.30 11.85
C PRO A 17 -21.80 -14.32 13.19
N PRO A 18 -22.48 -14.22 14.34
CA PRO A 18 -23.94 -14.26 14.55
C PRO A 18 -24.66 -12.89 14.53
N VAL A 19 -23.98 -11.79 14.21
CA VAL A 19 -24.54 -10.42 14.29
C VAL A 19 -25.59 -10.18 13.19
N GLY A 20 -25.20 -10.37 11.92
CA GLY A 20 -26.02 -10.53 10.70
C GLY A 20 -27.50 -10.09 10.72
N LEU A 21 -27.85 -8.89 11.20
CA LEU A 21 -29.24 -8.54 11.52
C LEU A 21 -30.18 -8.63 10.30
N ALA A 22 -29.70 -8.22 9.13
CA ALA A 22 -30.43 -8.31 7.87
C ALA A 22 -30.71 -9.78 7.48
N ALA A 23 -29.74 -10.67 7.65
CA ALA A 23 -29.90 -12.09 7.37
C ALA A 23 -30.90 -12.76 8.32
N TYR A 24 -30.96 -12.33 9.58
CA TYR A 24 -31.93 -12.81 10.57
C TYR A 24 -33.36 -12.36 10.23
N ALA A 25 -33.52 -11.10 9.82
CA ALA A 25 -34.81 -10.59 9.35
C ALA A 25 -35.28 -11.34 8.08
N ALA A 26 -34.39 -11.59 7.13
CA ALA A 26 -34.69 -12.36 5.92
C ALA A 26 -35.05 -13.83 6.24
N ALA A 27 -34.38 -14.45 7.20
CA ALA A 27 -34.69 -15.81 7.67
C ALA A 27 -36.08 -15.89 8.31
N ALA A 28 -36.49 -14.88 9.08
CA ALA A 28 -37.82 -14.81 9.70
C ALA A 28 -38.96 -14.76 8.65
N ILE A 29 -38.76 -14.04 7.54
CA ILE A 29 -39.73 -13.95 6.45
C ILE A 29 -39.77 -15.25 5.63
N SER A 30 -38.60 -15.81 5.31
CA SER A 30 -38.46 -17.03 4.49
C SER A 30 -38.69 -18.34 5.26
N ARG A 31 -38.86 -18.28 6.59
CA ARG A 31 -38.95 -19.44 7.50
C ARG A 31 -37.70 -20.34 7.46
N GLY A 32 -36.54 -19.74 7.21
CA GLY A 32 -35.24 -20.42 7.22
C GLY A 32 -34.56 -20.40 8.58
N ASP A 33 -33.45 -21.13 8.70
CA ASP A 33 -32.56 -21.06 9.86
C ASP A 33 -31.72 -19.75 9.78
N PRO A 34 -31.79 -18.86 10.79
CA PRO A 34 -31.08 -17.58 10.78
C PRO A 34 -29.56 -17.71 10.68
N ILE A 35 -28.97 -18.70 11.35
CA ILE A 35 -27.52 -18.93 11.34
C ILE A 35 -27.08 -19.40 9.96
N ARG A 36 -27.79 -20.37 9.37
CA ARG A 36 -27.48 -20.86 8.02
C ARG A 36 -27.66 -19.77 6.96
N THR A 37 -28.70 -18.96 7.10
CA THR A 37 -28.95 -17.82 6.20
C THR A 37 -27.83 -16.79 6.30
N GLY A 38 -27.41 -16.45 7.52
CA GLY A 38 -26.28 -15.56 7.77
C GLY A 38 -24.96 -16.10 7.20
N ILE A 39 -24.64 -17.37 7.44
CA ILE A 39 -23.42 -18.00 6.88
C ILE A 39 -23.45 -17.96 5.35
N GLN A 40 -24.60 -18.26 4.74
CA GLN A 40 -24.72 -18.27 3.29
C GLN A 40 -24.60 -16.86 2.68
N GLY A 41 -25.23 -15.86 3.29
CA GLY A 41 -25.11 -14.45 2.92
C GLY A 41 -23.67 -13.97 3.04
N PHE A 42 -23.07 -14.15 4.22
CA PHE A 42 -21.68 -13.79 4.47
C PHE A 42 -20.69 -14.47 3.50
N THR A 43 -20.92 -15.74 3.14
CA THR A 43 -20.07 -16.44 2.15
C THR A 43 -20.15 -15.79 0.76
N TYR A 44 -21.29 -15.15 0.44
CA TYR A 44 -21.42 -14.38 -0.78
C TYR A 44 -20.77 -13.01 -0.66
N ASP A 45 -20.97 -12.33 0.46
CA ASP A 45 -20.52 -10.96 0.68
C ASP A 45 -19.02 -10.86 0.99
N ILE A 46 -18.40 -11.86 1.63
CA ILE A 46 -16.96 -11.86 1.96
C ILE A 46 -16.06 -11.65 0.73
N ARG A 47 -16.57 -11.92 -0.48
CA ARG A 47 -15.84 -11.67 -1.74
C ARG A 47 -15.62 -10.18 -2.00
N THR A 48 -16.44 -9.30 -1.43
CA THR A 48 -16.28 -7.84 -1.51
C THR A 48 -15.30 -7.30 -0.46
N ALA A 49 -14.88 -8.11 0.51
CA ALA A 49 -13.93 -7.72 1.56
C ALA A 49 -12.52 -7.39 1.03
N ILE A 50 -12.26 -7.60 -0.26
CA ILE A 50 -11.05 -7.13 -0.93
C ILE A 50 -11.07 -5.61 -1.17
N LEU A 51 -12.25 -4.99 -1.30
CA LEU A 51 -12.42 -3.59 -1.69
C LEU A 51 -11.72 -2.58 -0.74
N PRO A 52 -11.74 -2.74 0.60
CA PRO A 52 -11.00 -1.86 1.51
C PRO A 52 -9.50 -1.85 1.26
N PHE A 53 -8.93 -3.02 0.98
CA PHE A 53 -7.52 -3.11 0.62
C PHE A 53 -7.26 -2.34 -0.67
N MET A 54 -8.26 -2.25 -1.56
CA MET A 54 -8.14 -1.48 -2.78
C MET A 54 -7.90 0.00 -2.57
N PHE A 55 -8.60 0.59 -1.61
CA PHE A 55 -8.41 1.99 -1.25
C PHE A 55 -7.09 2.27 -0.52
N ILE A 56 -6.49 1.25 0.13
CA ILE A 56 -5.19 1.38 0.80
C ILE A 56 -4.05 1.35 -0.21
N PHE A 57 -4.02 0.34 -1.08
CA PHE A 57 -2.88 0.15 -2.00
C PHE A 57 -3.01 0.94 -3.31
N ASN A 58 -4.20 1.46 -3.62
CA ASN A 58 -4.42 2.28 -4.80
C ASN A 58 -5.16 3.57 -4.41
N THR A 59 -4.40 4.55 -3.94
CA THR A 59 -4.89 5.86 -3.50
C THR A 59 -5.49 6.70 -4.62
N GLN A 60 -5.20 6.38 -5.89
CA GLN A 60 -5.84 7.03 -7.05
C GLN A 60 -7.36 6.75 -7.09
N LEU A 61 -7.84 5.64 -6.51
CA LEU A 61 -9.28 5.40 -6.34
C LEU A 61 -9.93 6.42 -5.40
N LEU A 62 -9.15 7.08 -4.55
CA LEU A 62 -9.58 8.13 -3.62
C LEU A 62 -9.34 9.53 -4.19
N MET A 63 -9.03 9.63 -5.48
CA MET A 63 -8.69 10.88 -6.14
C MET A 63 -7.44 11.59 -5.60
N MET A 64 -6.52 10.84 -4.98
CA MET A 64 -5.23 11.36 -4.50
C MET A 64 -4.14 11.07 -5.54
N ASP A 65 -3.21 12.01 -5.71
CA ASP A 65 -2.03 11.88 -6.58
C ASP A 65 -2.35 11.53 -8.04
N ILE A 66 -3.38 12.16 -8.60
CA ILE A 66 -3.76 12.00 -10.01
C ILE A 66 -3.24 13.18 -10.81
N ALA A 67 -2.37 12.93 -11.78
CA ALA A 67 -1.89 13.96 -12.69
C ALA A 67 -2.90 14.23 -13.81
N HIS A 68 -3.59 13.19 -14.29
CA HIS A 68 -4.48 13.26 -15.44
C HIS A 68 -5.73 12.38 -15.31
N TRP A 69 -6.85 12.81 -15.90
CA TRP A 69 -8.13 12.08 -15.83
C TRP A 69 -8.06 10.65 -16.39
N TRP A 70 -7.15 10.38 -17.33
CA TRP A 70 -6.99 9.05 -17.92
C TRP A 70 -6.42 8.05 -16.91
N GLU A 71 -5.56 8.48 -15.98
CA GLU A 71 -5.00 7.63 -14.91
C GLU A 71 -6.11 7.10 -14.01
N LEU A 72 -7.05 7.97 -13.63
CA LEU A 72 -8.23 7.60 -12.87
C LEU A 72 -9.08 6.57 -13.63
N LEU A 73 -9.31 6.80 -14.92
CA LEU A 73 -10.09 5.89 -15.75
C LEU A 73 -9.45 4.50 -15.81
N PHE A 74 -8.15 4.41 -16.07
CA PHE A 74 -7.44 3.11 -16.05
C PHE A 74 -7.49 2.46 -14.67
N THR A 75 -7.29 3.23 -13.61
CA THR A 75 -7.34 2.71 -12.25
C THR A 75 -8.74 2.14 -11.93
N VAL A 76 -9.82 2.85 -12.27
CA VAL A 76 -11.20 2.36 -12.06
C VAL A 76 -11.48 1.12 -12.91
N VAL A 77 -11.13 1.12 -14.19
CA VAL A 77 -11.34 -0.05 -15.08
C VAL A 77 -10.55 -1.26 -14.59
N SER A 78 -9.30 -1.05 -14.16
CA SER A 78 -8.45 -2.13 -13.65
C SER A 78 -8.98 -2.68 -12.31
N ALA A 79 -9.47 -1.81 -11.43
CA ALA A 79 -10.12 -2.18 -10.18
C ALA A 79 -11.38 -3.03 -10.41
N VAL A 80 -12.25 -2.60 -11.33
CA VAL A 80 -13.46 -3.35 -11.71
C VAL A 80 -13.09 -4.71 -12.32
N ALA A 81 -12.10 -4.74 -13.20
CA ALA A 81 -11.62 -6.00 -13.78
C ALA A 81 -11.03 -6.93 -12.69
N ALA A 82 -10.25 -6.41 -11.76
CA ALA A 82 -9.67 -7.18 -10.67
C ALA A 82 -10.76 -7.81 -9.79
N ILE A 83 -11.76 -7.05 -9.32
CA ILE A 83 -12.81 -7.58 -8.45
C ILE A 83 -13.68 -8.64 -9.16
N LEU A 84 -13.93 -8.47 -10.46
CA LEU A 84 -14.65 -9.48 -11.26
C LEU A 84 -13.84 -10.77 -11.40
N LEU A 85 -12.53 -10.68 -11.65
CA LEU A 85 -11.65 -11.84 -11.73
C LEU A 85 -11.48 -12.53 -10.37
N PHE A 86 -11.41 -11.77 -9.28
CA PHE A 86 -11.40 -12.30 -7.92
C PHE A 86 -12.70 -13.05 -7.61
N ALA A 87 -13.86 -12.48 -7.96
CA ALA A 87 -15.15 -13.13 -7.81
C ALA A 87 -15.22 -14.42 -8.64
N ALA A 88 -14.81 -14.38 -9.91
CA ALA A 88 -14.77 -15.56 -10.78
C ALA A 88 -13.84 -16.67 -10.24
N ALA A 89 -12.68 -16.29 -9.70
CA ALA A 89 -11.74 -17.22 -9.09
C ALA A 89 -12.31 -17.89 -7.84
N THR A 90 -12.88 -17.09 -6.92
CA THR A 90 -13.46 -17.56 -5.65
C THR A 90 -14.77 -18.32 -5.83
N GLN A 91 -15.52 -18.08 -6.91
CA GLN A 91 -16.69 -18.87 -7.31
C GLN A 91 -16.30 -20.16 -8.06
N GLY A 92 -15.06 -20.27 -8.52
CA GLY A 92 -14.58 -21.42 -9.32
C GLY A 92 -15.18 -21.48 -10.73
N HIS A 93 -15.68 -20.36 -11.24
CA HIS A 93 -16.27 -20.27 -12.57
C HIS A 93 -15.98 -18.92 -13.21
N PHE A 94 -15.46 -18.92 -14.44
CA PHE A 94 -15.29 -17.72 -15.25
C PHE A 94 -16.10 -17.79 -16.54
N LEU A 95 -15.57 -18.40 -17.61
CA LEU A 95 -16.35 -18.76 -18.81
C LEU A 95 -16.84 -20.22 -18.76
N VAL A 96 -16.06 -21.06 -18.08
CA VAL A 96 -16.36 -22.45 -17.76
C VAL A 96 -15.91 -22.71 -16.33
N ARG A 97 -16.21 -23.91 -15.79
CA ARG A 97 -15.70 -24.32 -14.48
C ARG A 97 -14.17 -24.28 -14.46
N ASN A 98 -13.63 -23.51 -13.52
CA ASN A 98 -12.19 -23.28 -13.38
C ASN A 98 -11.50 -24.55 -12.89
N ARG A 99 -10.32 -24.83 -13.43
CA ARG A 99 -9.37 -25.76 -12.80
C ARG A 99 -8.64 -25.04 -11.66
N ILE A 100 -8.08 -25.78 -10.70
CA ILE A 100 -7.36 -25.19 -9.56
C ILE A 100 -6.26 -24.22 -10.02
N TRP A 101 -5.49 -24.59 -11.04
CA TRP A 101 -4.46 -23.71 -11.59
C TRP A 101 -5.03 -22.48 -12.32
N GLU A 102 -6.20 -22.58 -12.97
CA GLU A 102 -6.89 -21.43 -13.57
C GLU A 102 -7.36 -20.47 -12.47
N THR A 103 -7.89 -21.00 -11.36
CA THR A 103 -8.25 -20.20 -10.17
C THR A 103 -7.03 -19.51 -9.58
N LEU A 104 -5.90 -20.20 -9.39
CA LEU A 104 -4.67 -19.59 -8.86
C LEU A 104 -4.15 -18.50 -9.79
N LEU A 105 -4.17 -18.71 -11.10
CA LEU A 105 -3.76 -17.67 -12.06
C LEU A 105 -4.74 -16.51 -12.08
N LEU A 106 -6.05 -16.73 -11.99
CA LEU A 106 -7.04 -15.64 -11.90
C LEU A 106 -6.84 -14.80 -10.63
N LEU A 107 -6.51 -15.42 -9.49
CA LEU A 107 -6.14 -14.71 -8.27
C LEU A 107 -4.85 -13.90 -8.46
N LEU A 108 -3.83 -14.46 -9.12
CA LEU A 108 -2.58 -13.76 -9.42
C LEU A 108 -2.81 -12.57 -10.36
N ILE A 109 -3.62 -12.75 -11.40
CA ILE A 109 -4.00 -11.68 -12.35
C ILE A 109 -4.78 -10.60 -11.62
N SER A 110 -5.77 -10.98 -10.81
CA SER A 110 -6.54 -10.06 -9.98
C SER A 110 -5.61 -9.24 -9.09
N PHE A 111 -4.68 -9.88 -8.38
CA PHE A 111 -3.70 -9.19 -7.53
C PHE A 111 -2.79 -8.25 -8.34
N SER A 112 -2.36 -8.67 -9.52
CA SER A 112 -1.45 -7.88 -10.38
C SER A 112 -2.14 -6.66 -11.01
N LEU A 113 -3.41 -6.79 -11.41
CA LEU A 113 -4.24 -5.65 -11.84
C LEU A 113 -4.51 -4.69 -10.69
N PHE A 114 -4.70 -5.27 -9.50
CA PHE A 114 -5.02 -4.54 -8.30
C PHE A 114 -3.84 -3.71 -7.78
N ARG A 115 -2.65 -4.30 -7.68
CA ARG A 115 -1.43 -3.67 -7.16
C ARG A 115 -0.27 -3.88 -8.14
N PRO A 116 -0.29 -3.25 -9.34
CA PRO A 116 0.80 -3.40 -10.31
C PRO A 116 2.13 -2.88 -9.77
N GLY A 117 2.08 -1.85 -8.90
CA GLY A 117 3.24 -1.30 -8.21
C GLY A 117 4.02 -2.34 -7.40
N PHE A 118 3.36 -3.38 -6.85
CA PHE A 118 4.06 -4.41 -6.07
C PHE A 118 5.19 -5.07 -6.87
N TRP A 119 4.91 -5.44 -8.12
CA TRP A 119 5.91 -6.06 -8.98
C TRP A 119 6.95 -5.06 -9.48
N MET A 120 6.52 -3.82 -9.70
CA MET A 120 7.42 -2.75 -10.12
C MET A 120 8.44 -2.41 -9.03
N ASP A 121 8.00 -2.35 -7.77
CA ASP A 121 8.83 -2.07 -6.61
C ASP A 121 9.91 -3.15 -6.39
N GLN A 122 9.63 -4.40 -6.79
CA GLN A 122 10.60 -5.50 -6.73
C GLN A 122 11.68 -5.40 -7.82
N LEU A 123 11.34 -4.86 -8.99
CA LEU A 123 12.28 -4.67 -10.09
C LEU A 123 13.05 -3.35 -9.96
N TYR A 124 12.37 -2.31 -9.48
CA TYR A 124 12.87 -0.95 -9.30
C TYR A 124 12.43 -0.43 -7.93
N PRO A 125 13.27 -0.57 -6.89
CA PRO A 125 12.94 -0.10 -5.55
C PRO A 125 12.52 1.38 -5.55
N PRO A 126 11.44 1.75 -4.83
CA PRO A 126 10.93 3.13 -4.82
C PRO A 126 11.85 4.10 -4.09
N LEU A 127 12.75 3.57 -3.25
CA LEU A 127 13.64 4.35 -2.41
C LEU A 127 15.07 3.94 -2.70
N LYS A 128 15.92 4.95 -2.92
CA LYS A 128 17.37 4.78 -2.93
C LYS A 128 17.89 5.17 -1.55
N LEU A 129 18.69 4.29 -0.94
CA LEU A 129 19.43 4.59 0.27
C LEU A 129 20.68 5.38 -0.11
N ALA A 130 20.76 6.63 0.35
CA ALA A 130 21.96 7.44 0.27
C ALA A 130 22.75 7.37 1.58
N GLU A 131 24.06 7.56 1.46
CA GLU A 131 24.98 7.54 2.60
C GLU A 131 24.71 8.70 3.56
N ALA A 132 24.86 8.45 4.86
CA ALA A 132 24.61 9.45 5.89
C ALA A 132 25.51 10.68 5.74
N ALA A 133 26.75 10.53 5.26
CA ALA A 133 27.69 11.63 5.03
C ALA A 133 27.13 12.69 4.06
N ALA A 134 26.27 12.29 3.11
CA ALA A 134 25.65 13.20 2.16
C ALA A 134 24.43 13.94 2.72
N VAL A 135 24.09 13.79 4.02
CA VAL A 135 22.87 14.36 4.62
C VAL A 135 22.76 15.87 4.45
N MET A 136 23.87 16.60 4.59
CA MET A 136 23.87 18.05 4.45
C MET A 136 23.65 18.46 2.98
N GLU A 137 24.33 17.81 2.05
CA GLU A 137 24.20 18.09 0.60
C GLU A 137 22.78 17.76 0.11
N ILE A 138 22.24 16.62 0.53
CA ILE A 138 20.88 16.20 0.19
C ILE A 138 19.85 17.15 0.80
N ALA A 139 20.03 17.54 2.08
CA ALA A 139 19.15 18.50 2.73
C ALA A 139 19.16 19.85 2.00
N GLU A 140 20.30 20.30 1.48
CA GLU A 140 20.39 21.53 0.69
C GLU A 140 19.69 21.41 -0.67
N GLY A 141 19.85 20.27 -1.35
CA GLY A 141 19.29 20.02 -2.69
C GLY A 141 17.77 19.85 -2.74
N LEU A 142 17.11 19.52 -1.64
CA LEU A 142 15.66 19.30 -1.58
C LEU A 142 14.84 20.60 -1.78
N PRO A 143 13.58 20.53 -2.26
CA PRO A 143 12.69 21.69 -2.41
C PRO A 143 12.44 22.44 -1.08
N GLU A 144 12.05 23.71 -1.15
CA GLU A 144 11.84 24.57 0.05
C GLU A 144 10.86 24.01 1.07
N SER A 145 9.81 23.32 0.63
CA SER A 145 8.82 22.65 1.47
C SER A 145 8.98 21.12 1.47
N GLY A 146 10.15 20.63 1.09
CA GLY A 146 10.48 19.21 1.10
C GLY A 146 10.69 18.68 2.52
N ALA A 147 10.52 17.37 2.69
CA ALA A 147 10.91 16.66 3.89
C ALA A 147 12.07 15.71 3.58
N ILE A 148 12.92 15.47 4.56
CA ILE A 148 14.00 14.47 4.48
C ILE A 148 13.60 13.24 5.30
N ARG A 149 13.80 12.05 4.71
CA ARG A 149 13.55 10.77 5.39
C ARG A 149 14.88 10.19 5.85
N LEU A 150 15.05 10.10 7.17
CA LEU A 150 16.28 9.64 7.80
C LEU A 150 16.02 8.31 8.50
N MET A 151 16.90 7.34 8.28
CA MET A 151 16.99 6.13 9.08
C MET A 151 17.99 6.39 10.21
N ILE A 152 17.49 6.41 11.44
CA ILE A 152 18.25 6.77 12.64
C ILE A 152 18.22 5.58 13.59
N GLU A 153 19.37 5.28 14.19
CA GLU A 153 19.54 4.19 15.14
C GLU A 153 20.28 4.68 16.38
N GLY A 154 19.83 4.25 17.55
CA GLY A 154 20.48 4.61 18.81
C GLY A 154 19.99 3.77 19.98
N GLU A 155 20.53 4.03 21.15
CA GLU A 155 20.11 3.39 22.40
C GLU A 155 19.21 4.36 23.18
N THR A 156 18.08 3.88 23.67
CA THR A 156 17.21 4.68 24.54
C THR A 156 17.79 4.74 25.96
N LEU A 157 17.29 5.66 26.79
CA LEU A 157 17.63 5.74 28.22
C LEU A 157 17.38 4.44 29.02
N GLU A 158 16.54 3.55 28.48
CA GLU A 158 16.23 2.24 29.05
C GLU A 158 17.22 1.14 28.63
N GLY A 159 18.26 1.49 27.86
CA GLY A 159 19.27 0.57 27.35
C GLY A 159 18.79 -0.29 26.18
N THR A 160 17.73 0.13 25.48
CA THR A 160 17.15 -0.62 24.36
C THR A 160 17.58 0.00 23.04
N HIS A 161 18.28 -0.76 22.19
CA HIS A 161 18.58 -0.34 20.83
C HIS A 161 17.31 -0.21 20.00
N THR A 162 17.09 0.97 19.44
CA THR A 162 15.94 1.30 18.60
C THR A 162 16.43 1.82 17.26
N SER A 163 15.88 1.27 16.18
CA SER A 163 16.05 1.76 14.83
C SER A 163 14.70 2.27 14.33
N MET A 164 14.68 3.49 13.80
CA MET A 164 13.46 4.12 13.30
C MET A 164 13.73 4.92 12.03
N THR A 165 12.67 5.13 11.25
CA THR A 165 12.70 6.02 10.09
C THR A 165 11.79 7.20 10.36
N VAL A 166 12.34 8.40 10.25
CA VAL A 166 11.66 9.65 10.55
C VAL A 166 11.61 10.52 9.30
N GLU A 167 10.48 11.18 9.08
CA GLU A 167 10.30 12.17 8.03
C GLU A 167 10.28 13.55 8.67
N LEU A 168 11.27 14.37 8.36
CA LEU A 168 11.46 15.67 8.98
C LEU A 168 11.27 16.79 7.94
N PRO A 169 10.36 17.76 8.19
CA PRO A 169 10.18 18.88 7.28
C PRO A 169 11.43 19.76 7.29
N LEU A 170 11.96 20.05 6.11
CA LEU A 170 13.05 21.00 5.97
C LEU A 170 12.46 22.40 5.87
N GLY A 171 13.13 23.35 6.52
CA GLY A 171 12.78 24.76 6.43
C GLY A 171 13.05 25.35 5.05
N PRO A 172 12.96 26.69 4.92
CA PRO A 172 13.24 27.40 3.67
C PRO A 172 14.63 27.06 3.11
N LYS A 173 14.85 27.37 1.83
CA LYS A 173 16.14 27.11 1.19
C LYS A 173 17.26 27.88 1.91
N ALA A 174 18.18 27.10 2.47
CA ALA A 174 19.34 27.52 3.24
C ALA A 174 20.40 26.41 3.12
N PRO A 175 21.64 26.64 3.60
CA PRO A 175 22.64 25.57 3.71
C PRO A 175 22.09 24.36 4.46
N GLY A 176 22.52 23.15 4.09
CA GLY A 176 21.98 21.91 4.64
C GLY A 176 21.95 21.84 6.17
N SER A 177 22.98 22.37 6.84
CA SER A 177 23.06 22.46 8.30
C SER A 177 21.94 23.31 8.92
N GLU A 178 21.64 24.48 8.34
CA GLU A 178 20.56 25.36 8.82
C GLU A 178 19.18 24.73 8.59
N ARG A 179 19.01 24.00 7.49
CA ARG A 179 17.75 23.28 7.21
C ARG A 179 17.54 22.12 8.17
N LEU A 180 18.60 21.39 8.51
CA LEU A 180 18.55 20.33 9.52
C LEU A 180 18.32 20.92 10.91
N ALA A 181 18.96 22.04 11.25
CA ALA A 181 18.70 22.76 12.49
C ALA A 181 17.24 23.22 12.57
N PHE A 182 16.63 23.68 11.47
CA PHE A 182 15.19 23.98 11.42
C PHE A 182 14.32 22.74 11.71
N ALA A 183 14.70 21.59 11.16
CA ALA A 183 14.06 20.31 11.48
C ALA A 183 14.30 19.88 12.95
N GLY A 184 15.25 20.51 13.64
CA GLY A 184 15.61 20.28 15.02
C GLY A 184 16.83 19.40 15.24
N LEU A 185 17.62 19.14 14.20
CA LEU A 185 18.80 18.29 14.25
C LEU A 185 20.07 19.11 14.04
N GLU A 186 20.96 19.07 15.02
CA GLU A 186 22.36 19.46 14.86
C GLU A 186 23.18 18.19 14.78
N LEU A 187 24.01 18.08 13.74
CA LEU A 187 24.74 16.85 13.44
C LEU A 187 26.24 17.07 13.56
N ARG A 188 26.95 16.05 14.01
CA ARG A 188 28.41 15.98 14.04
C ARG A 188 28.89 14.76 13.28
N GLU A 189 29.98 14.92 12.53
CA GLU A 189 30.67 13.81 11.92
C GLU A 189 31.77 13.31 12.87
N GLN A 190 31.75 12.02 13.20
CA GLN A 190 32.79 11.38 14.01
C GLN A 190 33.14 10.02 13.40
N GLU A 191 34.42 9.83 13.03
CA GLU A 191 34.92 8.57 12.47
C GLU A 191 34.15 8.08 11.23
N GLY A 192 33.67 9.01 10.39
CA GLY A 192 32.87 8.70 9.20
C GLY A 192 31.41 8.33 9.48
N ARG A 193 30.95 8.47 10.74
CA ARG A 193 29.55 8.33 11.15
C ARG A 193 28.93 9.70 11.37
N MET A 194 27.67 9.85 10.98
CA MET A 194 26.89 11.06 11.26
C MET A 194 26.05 10.84 12.51
N LEU A 195 26.41 11.54 13.58
CA LEU A 195 25.76 11.46 14.88
C LEU A 195 24.93 12.72 15.14
N VAL A 196 23.85 12.56 15.90
CA VAL A 196 23.05 13.68 16.41
C VAL A 196 23.80 14.31 17.57
N ASP A 197 24.30 15.53 17.38
CA ASP A 197 25.00 16.32 18.39
C ASP A 197 24.04 17.05 19.32
N ASN A 198 22.87 17.44 18.82
CA ASN A 198 21.86 18.08 19.65
C ASN A 198 20.50 17.99 18.96
N VAL A 199 19.45 17.92 19.78
CA VAL A 199 18.06 17.97 19.34
C VAL A 199 17.42 19.23 19.90
N ILE A 200 17.04 20.14 19.01
CA ILE A 200 16.50 21.45 19.41
C ILE A 200 15.16 21.26 20.11
N TRP A 201 14.94 21.99 21.21
CA TRP A 201 13.70 21.94 21.97
C TRP A 201 12.49 22.41 21.15
N ASN A 202 11.36 21.71 21.32
CA ASN A 202 10.09 21.94 20.64
C ASN A 202 10.19 21.88 19.09
N SER A 203 11.07 21.02 18.58
CA SER A 203 11.29 20.82 17.15
C SER A 203 10.60 19.55 16.62
N PRO A 204 10.42 19.41 15.29
CA PRO A 204 9.94 18.18 14.66
C PRO A 204 10.78 16.95 15.05
N ALA A 205 12.10 17.09 15.14
CA ALA A 205 13.01 16.03 15.57
C ALA A 205 12.73 15.56 17.01
N GLN A 206 12.50 16.50 17.94
CA GLN A 206 12.15 16.14 19.31
C GLN A 206 10.78 15.45 19.40
N LEU A 207 9.80 15.92 18.63
CA LEU A 207 8.47 15.28 18.55
C LEU A 207 8.54 13.86 17.97
N ALA A 208 9.49 13.62 17.06
CA ALA A 208 9.83 12.30 16.55
C ALA A 208 10.61 11.43 17.56
N LYS A 209 10.92 11.95 18.75
CA LYS A 209 11.65 11.27 19.84
C LYS A 209 13.07 10.83 19.46
N ILE A 210 13.72 11.61 18.62
CA ILE A 210 15.15 11.43 18.33
C ILE A 210 15.92 11.90 19.57
N ASP A 211 16.96 11.16 19.94
CA ASP A 211 17.79 11.48 21.10
C ASP A 211 19.22 11.88 20.68
N PHE A 212 19.93 12.48 21.63
CA PHE A 212 21.35 12.78 21.51
C PHE A 212 22.17 11.51 21.29
N ASP A 213 23.26 11.64 20.53
CA ASP A 213 24.23 10.58 20.21
C ASP A 213 23.69 9.44 19.33
N TRP A 214 22.47 9.58 18.81
CA TRP A 214 21.94 8.64 17.83
C TRP A 214 22.60 8.80 16.46
N GLU A 215 22.74 7.71 15.74
CA GLU A 215 23.44 7.65 14.45
C GLU A 215 22.45 7.67 13.29
N ILE A 216 22.72 8.53 12.30
CA ILE A 216 22.04 8.47 10.99
C ILE A 216 22.72 7.36 10.18
N LYS A 217 21.98 6.30 9.87
CA LYS A 217 22.47 5.17 9.07
C LYS A 217 22.36 5.42 7.57
N ALA A 218 21.23 5.96 7.14
CA ALA A 218 20.94 6.18 5.72
C ALA A 218 19.87 7.26 5.54
N ILE A 219 19.79 7.78 4.32
CA ILE A 219 18.76 8.72 3.90
C ILE A 219 17.94 8.04 2.80
N GLU A 220 16.62 8.02 2.95
CA GLU A 220 15.73 7.45 1.94
C GLU A 220 15.32 8.53 0.93
N LEU A 221 15.74 8.37 -0.32
CA LEU A 221 15.38 9.28 -1.41
C LEU A 221 14.38 8.61 -2.36
N PRO A 222 13.29 9.31 -2.75
CA PRO A 222 12.39 8.79 -3.76
C PRO A 222 13.13 8.66 -5.10
N LEU A 223 13.06 7.47 -5.71
CA LEU A 223 13.63 7.20 -7.01
C LEU A 223 12.55 7.31 -8.09
N GLU A 224 12.88 7.90 -9.24
CA GLU A 224 11.98 7.88 -10.40
C GLU A 224 11.81 6.44 -10.89
N GLN A 225 10.60 5.90 -10.73
CA GLN A 225 10.23 4.60 -11.26
C GLN A 225 9.59 4.75 -12.64
N PRO A 226 9.84 3.80 -13.57
CA PRO A 226 9.03 3.68 -14.76
C PRO A 226 7.54 3.50 -14.40
N ALA A 227 6.67 3.94 -15.31
CA ALA A 227 5.24 3.96 -15.05
C ALA A 227 4.69 2.58 -14.64
N LYS A 228 3.99 2.50 -13.51
CA LYS A 228 3.44 1.25 -12.96
C LYS A 228 2.52 0.51 -13.95
N TYR A 229 1.96 1.23 -14.93
CA TYR A 229 1.08 0.72 -15.98
C TYR A 229 1.73 -0.34 -16.89
N TRP A 230 3.07 -0.41 -16.97
CA TRP A 230 3.76 -1.45 -17.74
C TRP A 230 3.41 -2.87 -17.30
N MET A 231 3.06 -3.06 -16.02
CA MET A 231 2.66 -4.36 -15.47
C MET A 231 1.27 -4.81 -15.95
N TYR A 232 0.45 -3.93 -16.53
CA TYR A 232 -0.83 -4.32 -17.13
C TYR A 232 -0.65 -5.20 -18.38
N LEU A 233 0.41 -4.98 -19.17
CA LEU A 233 0.66 -5.76 -20.39
C LEU A 233 0.85 -7.26 -20.12
N PRO A 234 1.80 -7.71 -19.27
CA PRO A 234 1.95 -9.13 -18.99
C PRO A 234 0.70 -9.71 -18.32
N THR A 235 0.03 -8.92 -17.47
CA THR A 235 -1.20 -9.33 -16.78
C THR A 235 -2.35 -9.60 -17.76
N LEU A 236 -2.55 -8.73 -18.74
CA LEU A 236 -3.57 -8.90 -19.78
C LEU A 236 -3.24 -10.04 -20.74
N LEU A 237 -1.95 -10.27 -21.03
CA LEU A 237 -1.51 -11.42 -21.83
C LEU A 237 -1.83 -12.75 -21.12
N LEU A 238 -1.56 -12.84 -19.82
CA LEU A 238 -1.92 -14.01 -19.00
C LEU A 238 -3.44 -14.24 -18.99
N LEU A 239 -4.22 -13.16 -18.82
CA LEU A 239 -5.69 -13.23 -18.88
C LEU A 239 -6.17 -13.73 -20.24
N GLY A 240 -5.62 -13.20 -21.34
CA GLY A 240 -5.93 -13.64 -22.70
C GLY A 240 -5.62 -15.12 -22.92
N GLY A 241 -4.54 -15.62 -22.31
CA GLY A 241 -4.20 -17.05 -22.28
C GLY A 241 -5.27 -17.91 -21.60
N ILE A 242 -5.73 -17.52 -20.42
CA ILE A 242 -6.81 -18.23 -19.70
C ILE A 242 -8.10 -18.21 -20.51
N VAL A 243 -8.49 -17.05 -21.03
CA VAL A 243 -9.69 -16.89 -21.86
C VAL A 243 -9.62 -17.83 -23.06
N SER A 244 -8.48 -17.89 -23.75
CA SER A 244 -8.30 -18.75 -24.93
C SER A 244 -8.43 -20.24 -24.57
N VAL A 245 -7.84 -20.68 -23.45
CA VAL A 245 -7.96 -22.07 -22.98
C VAL A 245 -9.40 -22.40 -22.60
N GLN A 246 -10.10 -21.51 -21.90
CA GLN A 246 -11.48 -21.71 -21.50
C GLN A 246 -12.45 -21.68 -22.69
N GLN A 247 -12.24 -20.81 -23.67
CA GLN A 247 -13.03 -20.76 -24.90
C GLN A 247 -12.91 -22.07 -25.70
N ARG A 248 -11.69 -22.61 -25.85
CA ARG A 248 -11.49 -23.93 -26.49
C ARG A 248 -12.21 -25.05 -25.76
N ARG A 249 -12.23 -25.02 -24.42
CA ARG A 249 -12.97 -26.00 -23.61
C ARG A 249 -14.48 -25.85 -23.77
N ARG A 250 -14.98 -24.62 -23.88
CA ARG A 250 -16.40 -24.32 -24.08
C ARG A 250 -16.89 -24.85 -25.43
N SER A 251 -16.12 -24.63 -26.51
CA SER A 251 -16.48 -25.11 -27.85
C SER A 251 -16.43 -26.64 -28.00
N LEU A 252 -15.63 -27.33 -27.20
CA LEU A 252 -15.58 -28.80 -27.17
C LEU A 252 -16.73 -29.43 -26.39
N ALA A 253 -17.44 -28.63 -25.57
CA ALA A 253 -18.55 -29.08 -24.73
C ALA A 253 -19.94 -28.73 -25.31
N SER A 254 -19.98 -27.98 -26.41
CA SER A 254 -21.18 -27.63 -27.20
C SER A 254 -21.32 -28.55 -28.41
#